data_AF-A0A376NT16-F1
#
_entry.id   AF-A0A376NT16-F1
#
_cell.length_a   1.000
_cell.length_b   1.000
_cell.length_c   1.000
_cell.angle_alpha   90.00
_cell.angle_beta   90.00
_cell.angle_gamma   90.00
#
_symmetry.space_group_name_H-M   'P 1'
#
loop_
_entity.id
_entity.type
_entity.pdbx_description
1 polymer ?
#
loop_
_entity_poly.entity_id
_entity_poly.type
_entity_poly.pdbx_seq_one_letter_code
_entity_poly.pdbx_strand_id
1 'polypeptide(L)'
;MDSARALIARGWGVSLVSRCLRVSRAQLHVILRRTDDWMDGRRSRHTDDTDVLLRIHHVIGELPTYGYRRVWALLRRQAELDGMPAINA
;
A
#
# COMPACT_ATOMS: atom_id res chain seq x y z
N MET A 1 -10.30 3.32 -15.23
CA MET A 1 -10.10 4.78 -15.49
C MET A 1 -9.67 5.04 -16.94
N ASP A 2 -9.38 4.00 -17.72
CA ASP A 2 -8.79 4.15 -19.06
C ASP A 2 -9.79 4.55 -20.15
N SER A 3 -11.09 4.26 -19.97
CA SER A 3 -12.13 4.69 -20.91
C SER A 3 -12.23 6.21 -21.04
N ALA A 4 -12.00 6.95 -19.94
CA ALA A 4 -11.99 8.42 -19.97
C ALA A 4 -10.82 8.97 -20.78
N ARG A 5 -9.61 8.40 -20.59
CA ARG A 5 -8.43 8.74 -21.38
C ARG A 5 -8.63 8.41 -22.86
N ALA A 6 -9.19 7.23 -23.16
CA ALA A 6 -9.44 6.78 -24.53
C ALA A 6 -10.44 7.70 -25.26
N LEU A 7 -11.51 8.14 -24.59
CA LEU A 7 -12.46 9.10 -25.19
C LEU A 7 -11.81 10.46 -25.42
N ILE A 8 -11.00 10.95 -24.48
CA ILE A 8 -10.30 12.23 -24.65
C ILE A 8 -9.27 12.15 -25.79
N ALA A 9 -8.55 11.03 -25.91
CA ALA A 9 -7.63 10.77 -27.03
C ALA A 9 -8.35 10.70 -28.39
N ARG A 10 -9.64 10.33 -28.40
CA ARG A 10 -10.52 10.39 -29.59
C ARG A 10 -11.10 11.79 -29.85
N GLY A 11 -10.63 12.83 -29.16
CA GLY A 11 -11.02 14.22 -29.38
C GLY A 11 -12.21 14.71 -28.56
N TRP A 12 -12.75 13.90 -27.64
CA TRP A 12 -13.89 14.31 -26.82
C TRP A 12 -13.46 15.28 -25.70
N GLY A 13 -14.27 16.31 -25.46
CA GLY A 13 -13.98 17.34 -24.46
C GLY A 13 -13.98 16.80 -23.02
N VAL A 14 -12.99 17.21 -22.21
CA VAL A 14 -12.84 16.80 -20.80
C VAL A 14 -14.10 17.08 -19.98
N SER A 15 -14.81 18.19 -20.25
CA SER A 15 -16.08 18.55 -19.59
C SER A 15 -17.17 17.50 -19.78
N LEU A 16 -17.29 17.01 -21.01
CA LEU A 16 -18.32 16.05 -21.38
C LEU A 16 -17.99 14.68 -20.80
N VAL A 17 -16.73 14.23 -20.96
CA VAL A 17 -16.26 12.94 -20.44
C VAL A 17 -16.39 12.87 -18.92
N SER A 18 -16.03 13.94 -18.20
CA SER A 18 -16.21 14.04 -16.75
C SER A 18 -17.67 13.87 -16.32
N ARG A 19 -18.60 14.53 -17.03
CA ARG A 19 -20.03 14.49 -16.73
C ARG A 19 -20.65 13.13 -17.05
N CYS A 20 -20.34 12.56 -18.21
CA CYS A 20 -20.88 11.28 -18.67
C CYS A 20 -20.38 10.11 -17.84
N LEU A 21 -19.10 10.10 -17.46
CA LEU A 21 -18.49 9.01 -16.70
C LEU A 21 -18.49 9.25 -15.18
N ARG A 22 -19.01 10.39 -14.72
CA ARG A 22 -19.02 10.81 -13.31
C ARG A 22 -17.63 10.76 -12.66
N VAL A 23 -16.60 11.14 -13.41
CA VAL A 23 -15.21 11.20 -12.94
C VAL A 23 -14.80 12.65 -12.69
N SER A 24 -13.97 12.88 -11.66
CA SER A 24 -13.49 14.22 -11.32
C SER A 24 -12.73 14.86 -12.49
N ARG A 25 -13.18 16.05 -12.91
CA ARG A 25 -12.53 16.85 -13.95
C ARG A 25 -11.08 17.20 -13.56
N ALA A 26 -10.85 17.58 -12.31
CA ALA A 26 -9.51 17.88 -11.80
C ALA A 26 -8.59 16.66 -11.89
N GLN A 27 -9.10 15.49 -11.49
CA GLN A 27 -8.34 14.24 -11.57
C GLN A 27 -8.01 13.86 -13.02
N LEU A 28 -8.92 14.06 -13.97
CA LEU A 28 -8.63 13.86 -15.39
C LEU A 28 -7.50 14.76 -15.88
N HIS A 29 -7.48 16.04 -15.48
CA HIS A 29 -6.37 16.93 -15.84
C HIS A 29 -5.03 16.49 -15.24
N VAL A 30 -5.00 15.99 -14.00
CA VAL A 30 -3.78 15.39 -13.42
C VAL A 30 -3.33 14.18 -14.23
N ILE A 31 -4.27 13.29 -14.56
CA ILE A 31 -4.03 12.05 -15.29
C ILE A 31 -3.53 12.31 -16.72
N LEU A 32 -4.05 13.33 -17.40
CA LEU A 32 -3.66 13.69 -18.77
C LEU A 32 -2.31 14.40 -18.87
N ARG A 33 -1.84 15.02 -17.78
CA ARG A 33 -0.54 15.71 -17.72
C ARG A 33 0.63 14.81 -17.31
N ARG A 34 0.35 13.55 -17.00
CA ARG A 34 1.38 12.56 -16.68
C ARG A 34 2.21 12.27 -17.92
N THR A 35 3.52 12.15 -17.73
CA THR A 35 4.44 11.68 -18.75
C THR A 35 4.24 10.18 -19.02
N ASP A 36 4.75 9.67 -20.15
CA ASP A 36 4.59 8.27 -20.51
C ASP A 36 5.36 7.32 -19.57
N ASP A 37 6.44 7.80 -18.95
CA ASP A 37 7.20 7.11 -17.92
C ASP A 37 6.60 7.26 -16.51
N TRP A 38 5.47 7.96 -16.38
CA TRP A 38 4.83 8.17 -15.08
C TRP A 38 4.38 6.83 -14.49
N MET A 39 4.86 6.54 -13.28
CA MET A 39 4.43 5.39 -12.49
C MET A 39 3.71 5.86 -11.23
N ASP A 40 2.66 5.14 -10.86
CA ASP A 40 2.03 5.35 -9.57
C ASP A 40 3.01 4.95 -8.45
N GLY A 41 3.44 5.93 -7.67
CA GLY A 41 4.35 5.72 -6.54
C GLY A 41 3.71 4.97 -5.37
N ARG A 42 2.39 4.73 -5.41
CA ARG A 42 1.69 3.87 -4.46
C ARG A 42 2.07 2.41 -4.72
N ARG A 43 3.24 2.01 -4.23
CA ARG A 43 3.64 0.63 -4.06
C ARG A 43 3.47 0.26 -2.58
N SER A 44 3.09 -0.99 -2.30
CA SER A 44 3.35 -1.52 -0.95
C SER A 44 4.82 -1.33 -0.67
N ARG A 45 5.19 -0.89 0.54
CA ARG A 45 6.57 -1.07 0.99
C ARG A 45 6.86 -2.56 0.90
N HIS A 46 7.85 -2.93 0.10
CA HIS A 46 8.41 -4.26 0.17
C HIS A 46 9.40 -4.24 1.33
N THR A 47 8.95 -4.77 2.47
CA THR A 47 9.82 -5.04 3.61
C THR A 47 10.09 -6.53 3.59
N ASP A 48 11.34 -6.94 3.78
CA ASP A 48 11.66 -8.34 4.03
C ASP A 48 11.24 -8.69 5.46
N ASP A 49 9.97 -9.08 5.62
CA ASP A 49 9.37 -9.45 6.90
C ASP A 49 9.63 -10.93 7.27
N THR A 50 10.51 -11.63 6.53
CA THR A 50 10.73 -13.08 6.69
C THR A 50 11.12 -13.44 8.13
N ASP A 51 12.07 -12.72 8.72
CA ASP A 51 12.49 -12.94 10.12
C ASP A 51 11.34 -12.69 11.11
N VAL A 52 10.60 -11.59 10.90
CA VAL A 52 9.47 -11.22 11.76
C VAL A 52 8.38 -12.30 11.71
N LEU A 53 8.07 -12.83 10.53
CA LEU A 53 7.12 -13.92 10.35
C LEU A 53 7.59 -15.20 11.05
N LEU A 54 8.86 -15.58 10.90
CA LEU A 54 9.42 -16.75 11.60
C LEU A 54 9.29 -16.61 13.12
N ARG A 55 9.59 -15.44 13.66
CA ARG A 55 9.48 -15.15 15.10
C ARG A 55 8.02 -15.17 15.57
N ILE A 56 7.09 -14.62 14.79
CA ILE A 56 5.65 -14.72 15.07
C ILE A 56 5.20 -16.19 15.09
N HIS A 57 5.59 -16.97 14.09
CA HIS A 57 5.25 -18.39 14.00
C HIS A 57 5.78 -19.17 15.21
N HIS A 58 7.01 -18.90 15.64
CA HIS A 58 7.58 -19.51 16.84
C HIS A 58 6.76 -19.16 18.09
N VAL A 59 6.46 -17.88 18.34
CA VAL A 59 5.69 -17.46 19.53
C VAL A 59 4.28 -18.06 19.52
N ILE A 60 3.59 -18.09 18.37
CA ILE A 60 2.24 -18.68 18.28
C ILE A 60 2.29 -20.21 18.45
N GLY A 61 3.34 -20.87 17.94
CA GLY A 61 3.54 -22.31 18.11
C GLY A 61 3.69 -22.70 19.58
N GLU A 62 4.46 -21.93 20.35
CA GLU A 62 4.66 -22.18 21.79
C GLU A 62 3.47 -21.70 22.65
N LEU A 63 2.78 -20.63 22.22
CA LEU A 63 1.73 -19.96 23.00
C LEU A 63 0.44 -19.78 22.16
N PRO A 64 -0.28 -20.87 21.82
CA PRO A 64 -1.41 -20.81 20.88
C PRO A 64 -2.62 -20.03 21.39
N THR A 65 -2.72 -19.76 22.69
CA THR A 65 -3.78 -18.93 23.28
C THR A 65 -3.44 -17.43 23.29
N TYR A 66 -2.23 -17.04 22.86
CA TYR A 66 -1.80 -15.65 22.85
C TYR A 66 -2.35 -14.93 21.62
N GLY A 67 -3.18 -13.92 21.88
CA GLY A 67 -3.64 -13.01 20.83
C GLY A 67 -2.57 -11.97 20.46
N TYR A 68 -2.83 -11.26 19.36
CA TYR A 68 -1.92 -10.27 18.76
C TYR A 68 -1.19 -9.35 19.75
N ARG A 69 -1.91 -8.74 20.72
CA ARG A 69 -1.30 -7.79 21.68
C ARG A 69 -0.22 -8.43 22.54
N ARG A 70 -0.40 -9.69 22.95
CA ARG A 70 0.58 -10.41 23.79
C ARG A 70 1.77 -10.88 22.95
N VAL A 71 1.52 -11.41 21.75
CA VAL A 71 2.57 -11.77 20.79
C VAL A 71 3.44 -10.54 20.47
N TRP A 72 2.81 -9.40 20.18
CA TRP A 72 3.52 -8.15 19.92
C TRP A 72 4.37 -7.67 21.10
N ALA A 73 3.85 -7.74 22.32
CA ALA A 73 4.61 -7.38 23.51
C ALA A 73 5.85 -8.27 23.72
N LEU A 74 5.72 -9.57 23.45
CA LEU A 74 6.84 -10.52 23.52
C LEU A 74 7.90 -10.21 22.46
N LEU A 75 7.50 -10.03 21.20
CA LEU A 75 8.42 -9.73 20.11
C LEU A 75 9.21 -8.44 20.35
N ARG A 76 8.53 -7.42 20.89
CA ARG A 76 9.17 -6.15 21.25
C ARG A 76 10.18 -6.34 22.39
N ARG A 77 9.79 -7.01 23.47
CA ARG A 77 10.68 -7.29 24.61
C ARG A 77 11.91 -8.09 24.15
N GLN A 78 11.73 -9.07 23.28
CA GLN A 78 12.82 -9.86 22.75
C GLN A 78 13.76 -9.01 21.87
N ALA A 79 13.20 -8.15 21.00
CA ALA A 79 14.02 -7.23 20.21
C ALA A 79 14.84 -6.27 21.07
N GLU A 80 14.26 -5.75 22.16
CA GLU A 80 14.98 -4.91 23.14
C GLU A 80 16.13 -5.66 23.82
N LEU A 81 15.91 -6.92 24.21
CA LEU A 81 16.94 -7.77 24.83
C LEU A 81 18.06 -8.13 23.84
N ASP A 82 17.71 -8.38 22.59
CA ASP A 82 18.66 -8.79 21.54
C ASP A 82 19.35 -7.60 20.86
N GLY A 83 19.00 -6.35 21.24
CA GLY A 83 19.52 -5.14 20.60
C GLY A 83 19.07 -4.96 19.15
N MET A 84 17.99 -5.64 18.75
CA MET A 84 17.45 -5.60 17.40
C MET A 84 16.60 -4.33 17.17
N PRO A 85 16.51 -3.83 15.93
CA PRO A 85 15.68 -2.67 15.62
C PRO A 85 14.21 -2.96 15.94
N ALA A 86 13.48 -1.91 16.34
CA ALA A 86 12.05 -2.02 16.56
C ALA A 86 11.35 -2.37 15.23
N ILE A 87 10.56 -3.46 15.24
CA ILE A 87 9.88 -4.01 14.06
C ILE A 87 8.98 -2.98 13.34
N ASN A 88 8.46 -1.97 14.06
CA ASN A 88 7.59 -0.92 13.52
C ASN A 88 8.08 0.49 13.90
N ALA A 89 9.39 0.75 13.72
CA ALA A 89 9.97 2.09 13.92
C ALA A 89 9.37 3.15 12.99
#